data_AF-A0A8X6HQE7-F1
#
_entry.id   AF-A0A8X6HQE7-F1
#
_cell.length_a   1.000
_cell.length_b   1.000
_cell.length_c   1.000
_cell.angle_alpha   90.00
_cell.angle_beta   90.00
_cell.angle_gamma   90.00
#
_symmetry.space_group_name_H-M   'P 1'
#
loop_
_entity.id
_entity.type
_entity.pdbx_description
1 polymer ?
#
loop_
_entity_poly.entity_id
_entity_poly.type
_entity_poly.pdbx_seq_one_letter_code
_entity_poly.pdbx_strand_id
1 'polypeptide(L)'
;METSTEPLLCAQLKSNRRLKRGHPLSYAESEGWLHNEVEYVSLALYGCCWVLLAGTTAQATEAWPGPDDLYKWNWNQLSKYVVTSLDSFAQGIGHEALQKYNASQHNDFLSAEEVYSSMVSDLRQTCPIDRMCRTLANATTSALYRYVVTATPSTPVSFIFET
;
A
#
# COMPACT_ATOMS: atom_id res chain seq x y z
N MET A 1 -3.99 19.01 -15.68
CA MET A 1 -4.56 17.71 -16.10
C MET A 1 -3.44 16.70 -15.95
N GLU A 2 -3.28 16.13 -14.77
CA GLU A 2 -2.25 15.11 -14.53
C GLU A 2 -2.93 13.86 -13.98
N THR A 3 -2.78 12.81 -14.76
CA THR A 3 -3.30 11.48 -14.53
C THR A 3 -2.63 10.90 -13.30
N SER A 4 -3.43 10.68 -12.26
CA SER A 4 -3.08 9.86 -11.09
C SER A 4 -2.69 8.46 -11.55
N THR A 5 -1.38 8.22 -11.73
CA THR A 5 -0.83 6.87 -11.93
C THR A 5 -0.92 6.15 -10.59
N GLU A 6 -2.06 5.51 -10.34
CA GLU A 6 -2.17 4.56 -9.24
C GLU A 6 -1.21 3.38 -9.47
N PRO A 7 -0.60 2.83 -8.41
CA PRO A 7 0.17 1.60 -8.52
C PRO A 7 -0.74 0.49 -9.08
N LEU A 8 -0.28 -0.16 -10.15
CA LEU A 8 -1.06 -1.05 -11.02
C LEU A 8 -1.80 -2.15 -10.23
N LEU A 9 -1.21 -2.61 -9.13
CA LEU A 9 -1.79 -3.64 -8.27
C LEU A 9 -2.98 -3.12 -7.43
N CYS A 10 -2.88 -1.90 -6.89
CA CYS A 10 -3.95 -1.28 -6.09
C CYS A 10 -5.15 -0.85 -6.96
N ALA A 11 -4.90 -0.50 -8.23
CA ALA A 11 -5.94 -0.09 -9.17
C ALA A 11 -6.83 -1.26 -9.59
N GLN A 12 -6.27 -2.45 -9.84
CA GLN A 12 -7.05 -3.63 -10.29
C GLN A 12 -7.96 -4.21 -9.19
N LEU A 13 -7.61 -4.06 -7.91
CA LEU A 13 -8.51 -4.44 -6.80
C LEU A 13 -9.79 -3.57 -6.73
N LYS A 14 -9.84 -2.42 -7.41
CA LYS A 14 -11.03 -1.55 -7.48
C LYS A 14 -12.14 -2.08 -8.38
N SER A 15 -11.81 -2.90 -9.39
CA SER A 15 -12.76 -3.27 -10.45
C SER A 15 -13.94 -4.14 -9.98
N ASN A 16 -13.81 -4.83 -8.84
CA ASN A 16 -14.81 -5.77 -8.34
C ASN A 16 -15.82 -5.24 -7.31
N ARG A 17 -15.87 -3.94 -7.02
CA ARG A 17 -16.91 -3.36 -6.15
C ARG A 17 -17.49 -2.08 -6.71
N ARG A 18 -18.50 -2.20 -7.59
CA ARG A 18 -19.49 -1.13 -7.81
C ARG A 18 -20.34 -0.97 -6.56
N LEU A 19 -19.92 -0.10 -5.65
CA LEU A 19 -20.76 0.38 -4.57
C LEU A 19 -21.52 1.62 -5.05
N LYS A 20 -22.79 1.41 -5.39
CA LYS A 20 -23.80 2.47 -5.41
C LYS A 20 -23.97 3.02 -4.01
N ARG A 21 -24.09 4.34 -3.84
CA ARG A 21 -25.02 4.97 -2.89
C ARG A 21 -25.12 6.47 -3.13
N GLY A 22 -26.36 6.95 -3.21
CA GLY A 22 -26.71 8.36 -3.15
C GLY A 22 -27.04 8.81 -1.72
N HIS A 23 -26.88 10.12 -1.50
CA HIS A 23 -27.71 11.12 -0.78
C HIS A 23 -28.63 10.74 0.40
N PRO A 24 -29.03 11.71 1.26
CA PRO A 24 -28.22 12.63 2.07
C PRO A 24 -28.67 12.59 3.56
N LEU A 25 -27.93 13.33 4.38
CA LEU A 25 -28.07 13.52 5.83
C LEU A 25 -29.51 13.80 6.32
N SER A 26 -29.90 13.12 7.41
CA SER A 26 -31.03 13.48 8.27
C SER A 26 -30.56 13.61 9.71
N TYR A 27 -31.07 14.66 10.34
CA TYR A 27 -30.75 15.26 11.63
C TYR A 27 -31.13 14.38 12.83
N ALA A 28 -30.47 14.62 13.97
CA ALA A 28 -30.61 13.90 15.23
C ALA A 28 -31.83 14.35 16.05
N GLU A 29 -32.48 13.40 16.73
CA GLU A 29 -33.31 13.63 17.90
C GLU A 29 -32.88 12.67 19.02
N SER A 30 -32.47 13.27 20.14
CA SER A 30 -32.17 12.62 21.41
C SER A 30 -33.45 12.42 22.21
N GLU A 31 -33.62 11.27 22.89
CA GLU A 31 -34.16 11.15 24.26
C GLU A 31 -34.06 9.69 24.74
N GLY A 32 -33.80 9.48 26.05
CA GLY A 32 -34.19 8.25 26.76
C GLY A 32 -33.05 7.45 27.40
N TRP A 33 -32.90 7.60 28.72
CA TRP A 33 -31.90 6.97 29.58
C TRP A 33 -32.18 5.49 29.94
N LEU A 34 -31.07 4.79 30.25
CA LEU A 34 -30.90 3.58 31.09
C LEU A 34 -31.26 2.22 30.50
N HIS A 35 -30.23 1.46 30.07
CA HIS A 35 -30.02 0.08 30.50
C HIS A 35 -28.60 -0.44 30.13
N ASN A 36 -27.79 -0.68 31.18
CA ASN A 36 -26.80 -1.75 31.34
C ASN A 36 -25.61 -1.87 30.34
N GLU A 37 -24.45 -1.40 30.82
CA GLU A 37 -23.08 -1.97 30.71
C GLU A 37 -22.46 -2.38 29.36
N VAL A 38 -23.10 -2.14 28.21
CA VAL A 38 -22.48 -2.40 26.88
C VAL A 38 -21.89 -1.12 26.25
N GLU A 39 -22.03 0.04 26.90
CA GLU A 39 -21.78 1.35 26.27
C GLU A 39 -20.37 1.94 26.46
N TYR A 40 -19.47 1.29 27.21
CA TYR A 40 -18.14 1.85 27.47
C TYR A 40 -17.17 1.76 26.28
N VAL A 41 -17.38 0.83 25.34
CA VAL A 41 -16.53 0.73 24.14
C VAL A 41 -17.02 1.66 23.02
N SER A 42 -18.29 2.08 23.06
CA SER A 42 -18.89 2.96 22.04
C SER A 42 -18.53 4.44 22.27
N LEU A 43 -18.50 4.91 23.52
CA LEU A 43 -18.26 6.33 23.83
C LEU A 43 -16.80 6.78 23.64
N ALA A 44 -15.83 5.86 23.63
CA ALA A 44 -14.44 6.20 23.29
C ALA A 44 -14.23 6.53 21.80
N LEU A 45 -15.18 6.16 20.93
CA LEU A 45 -15.11 6.39 19.48
C LEU A 45 -15.86 7.65 19.02
N TYR A 46 -16.76 8.22 19.83
CA TYR A 46 -17.49 9.44 19.49
C TYR A 46 -16.80 10.75 19.90
N GLY A 47 -15.72 10.67 20.70
CA GLY A 47 -15.07 11.84 21.30
C GLY A 47 -13.70 12.24 20.74
N CYS A 48 -13.09 11.45 19.85
CA CYS A 48 -11.77 11.76 19.33
C CYS A 48 -11.78 11.76 17.80
N CYS A 49 -11.96 12.94 17.20
CA CYS A 49 -11.60 13.18 15.81
C CYS A 49 -10.07 13.25 15.72
N TRP A 50 -9.43 12.08 15.63
CA TRP A 50 -8.00 12.02 15.37
C TRP A 50 -7.78 12.25 13.87
N VAL A 51 -6.86 13.16 13.53
CA VAL A 51 -6.46 13.35 12.13
C VAL A 51 -5.33 12.39 11.83
N LEU A 52 -5.48 11.58 10.78
CA LEU A 52 -4.43 10.68 10.30
C LEU A 52 -3.79 11.23 9.04
N LEU A 53 -2.46 11.29 9.05
CA LEU A 53 -1.66 11.54 7.86
C LEU A 53 -0.77 10.32 7.62
N ALA A 54 -0.97 9.64 6.50
CA ALA A 54 -0.22 8.44 6.12
C ALA A 54 0.58 8.69 4.83
N GLY A 55 1.86 8.34 4.86
CA GLY A 55 2.78 8.56 3.73
C GLY A 55 3.41 7.27 3.25
N THR A 56 3.66 7.19 1.95
CA THR A 56 4.56 6.19 1.34
C THR A 56 5.58 6.90 0.46
N THR A 57 6.69 6.27 0.13
CA THR A 57 7.59 6.73 -0.94
C THR A 57 7.28 5.99 -2.23
N ALA A 58 7.60 6.58 -3.38
CA ALA A 58 7.47 5.92 -4.68
C ALA A 58 8.48 4.76 -4.83
N GLN A 59 9.64 4.87 -4.18
CA GLN A 59 10.66 3.83 -4.08
C GLN A 59 10.90 3.54 -2.60
N ALA A 60 10.13 2.60 -2.06
CA ALA A 60 10.22 2.20 -0.65
C ALA A 60 11.42 1.30 -0.36
N THR A 61 12.11 0.84 -1.40
CA THR A 61 13.12 -0.21 -1.32
C THR A 61 14.55 0.28 -1.29
N GLU A 62 14.82 1.59 -1.46
CA GLU A 62 16.19 2.12 -1.41
C GLU A 62 16.84 1.96 -0.04
N ALA A 63 16.04 1.90 1.03
CA ALA A 63 16.51 1.68 2.41
C ALA A 63 16.51 0.20 2.82
N TRP A 64 16.15 -0.72 1.92
CA TRP A 64 16.06 -2.14 2.23
C TRP A 64 17.39 -2.84 1.93
N PRO A 65 17.90 -3.75 2.81
CA PRO A 65 18.98 -4.67 2.48
C PRO A 65 18.49 -5.67 1.43
N GLY A 66 18.40 -5.19 0.19
CA GLY A 66 18.18 -6.00 -0.99
C GLY A 66 19.47 -6.69 -1.44
N PRO A 67 19.40 -7.49 -2.50
CA PRO A 67 20.58 -8.04 -3.15
C PRO A 67 21.50 -6.91 -3.67
N ASP A 68 22.77 -6.93 -3.27
CA ASP A 68 23.76 -5.91 -3.66
C ASP A 68 24.05 -5.90 -5.17
N ASP A 69 23.72 -6.97 -5.89
CA ASP A 69 23.98 -7.15 -7.31
C ASP A 69 22.73 -7.00 -8.19
N LEU A 70 21.63 -6.45 -7.66
CA LEU A 70 20.34 -6.33 -8.35
C LEU A 70 20.45 -5.64 -9.72
N TYR A 71 21.29 -4.60 -9.84
CA TYR A 71 21.55 -3.87 -11.09
C TYR A 71 22.18 -4.73 -12.20
N LYS A 72 22.73 -5.91 -11.87
CA LYS A 72 23.31 -6.87 -12.82
C LYS A 72 22.36 -7.99 -13.20
N TRP A 73 21.18 -8.05 -12.58
CA TRP A 73 20.29 -9.18 -12.75
C TRP A 73 19.68 -9.22 -14.14
N ASN A 74 19.70 -10.42 -14.73
CA ASN A 74 18.82 -10.73 -15.84
C ASN A 74 17.44 -11.17 -15.35
N TRP A 75 16.49 -11.24 -16.27
CA TRP A 75 15.11 -11.64 -15.99
C TRP A 75 14.96 -13.03 -15.40
N ASN A 76 15.86 -13.96 -15.69
CA ASN A 76 15.84 -15.31 -15.11
C ASN A 76 16.27 -15.28 -13.63
N GLN A 77 17.28 -14.47 -13.29
CA GLN A 77 17.68 -14.25 -11.89
C GLN A 77 16.55 -13.58 -11.10
N LEU A 78 15.92 -12.55 -11.67
CA LEU A 78 14.75 -11.90 -11.09
C LEU A 78 13.63 -12.92 -10.83
N SER A 79 13.23 -13.67 -11.85
CA SER A 79 12.15 -14.64 -11.77
C SER A 79 12.41 -15.69 -10.69
N LYS A 80 13.61 -16.29 -10.70
CA LYS A 80 14.01 -17.29 -9.70
C LYS A 80 13.97 -16.72 -8.29
N TYR A 81 14.48 -15.51 -8.09
CA TYR A 81 14.51 -14.87 -6.78
C TYR A 81 13.10 -14.56 -6.27
N VAL A 82 12.25 -13.95 -7.12
CA VAL A 82 10.86 -13.61 -6.77
C VAL A 82 10.07 -14.86 -6.43
N VAL A 83 10.15 -15.92 -7.25
CA VAL A 83 9.46 -17.19 -7.00
C VAL A 83 9.93 -17.80 -5.69
N THR A 84 11.24 -17.94 -5.48
CA THR A 84 11.78 -18.55 -4.26
C THR A 84 11.39 -17.76 -3.01
N SER A 85 11.38 -16.42 -3.10
CA SER A 85 11.09 -15.54 -1.97
C SER A 85 9.61 -15.46 -1.62
N LEU A 86 8.72 -15.52 -2.61
CA LEU A 86 7.27 -15.41 -2.38
C LEU A 86 6.61 -16.77 -2.14
N ASP A 87 7.11 -17.84 -2.77
CA ASP A 87 6.56 -19.18 -2.57
C ASP A 87 6.88 -19.75 -1.18
N SER A 88 7.84 -19.16 -0.45
CA SER A 88 8.03 -19.45 0.98
C SER A 88 6.86 -19.01 1.86
N PHE A 89 6.02 -18.08 1.39
CA PHE A 89 4.80 -17.65 2.08
C PHE A 89 3.59 -18.46 1.64
N ALA A 90 3.38 -18.62 0.32
CA ALA A 90 2.41 -19.57 -0.21
C ALA A 90 2.74 -19.95 -1.65
N GLN A 91 2.52 -21.22 -1.98
CA GLN A 91 2.85 -21.78 -3.29
C GLN A 91 2.13 -21.03 -4.43
N GLY A 92 2.88 -20.65 -5.47
CA GLY A 92 2.35 -20.06 -6.69
C GLY A 92 2.17 -18.54 -6.66
N ILE A 93 2.30 -17.90 -5.49
CA ILE A 93 2.20 -16.43 -5.37
C ILE A 93 3.35 -15.75 -6.14
N GLY A 94 4.54 -16.35 -6.16
CA GLY A 94 5.66 -15.78 -6.90
C GLY A 94 5.41 -15.68 -8.39
N HIS A 95 4.79 -16.70 -8.98
CA HIS A 95 4.41 -16.70 -10.39
C HIS A 95 3.29 -15.69 -10.68
N GLU A 96 2.31 -15.58 -9.80
CA GLU A 96 1.24 -14.57 -9.93
C GLU A 96 1.80 -13.15 -9.87
N ALA A 97 2.75 -12.88 -8.96
CA ALA A 97 3.43 -11.60 -8.88
C ALA A 97 4.18 -11.28 -10.17
N LEU A 98 4.98 -12.20 -10.70
CA LEU A 98 5.71 -12.00 -11.96
C LEU A 98 4.79 -11.69 -13.15
N GLN A 99 3.62 -12.34 -13.21
CA GLN A 99 2.62 -12.06 -14.23
C GLN A 99 2.04 -10.65 -14.10
N LYS A 100 1.74 -10.20 -12.87
CA LYS A 100 1.16 -8.87 -12.64
C LYS A 100 2.10 -7.72 -12.99
N TYR A 101 3.40 -7.91 -12.79
CA TYR A 101 4.42 -6.92 -13.14
C TYR A 101 4.95 -7.09 -14.57
N ASN A 102 4.35 -7.98 -15.38
CA ASN A 102 4.80 -8.31 -16.73
C ASN A 102 6.31 -8.64 -16.81
N ALA A 103 6.88 -9.15 -15.73
CA ALA A 103 8.30 -9.50 -15.65
C ALA A 103 8.66 -10.62 -16.65
N SER A 104 7.67 -11.41 -17.05
CA SER A 104 7.80 -12.48 -18.04
C SER A 104 7.83 -11.98 -19.49
N GLN A 105 7.42 -10.73 -19.75
CA GLN A 105 7.26 -10.21 -21.12
C GLN A 105 8.49 -9.45 -21.64
N HIS A 106 9.60 -9.42 -20.88
CA HIS A 106 10.85 -8.76 -21.29
C HIS A 106 10.60 -7.38 -21.92
N ASN A 107 10.29 -6.40 -21.09
CA ASN A 107 9.97 -5.08 -21.62
C ASN A 107 11.27 -4.28 -21.82
N ASP A 108 11.52 -3.76 -23.02
CA ASP A 108 12.73 -2.99 -23.33
C ASP A 108 12.83 -1.66 -22.54
N PHE A 109 11.72 -1.24 -21.93
CA PHE A 109 11.61 0.03 -21.20
C PHE A 109 11.96 -0.04 -19.72
N LEU A 110 12.00 -1.24 -19.11
CA LEU A 110 12.26 -1.41 -17.68
C LEU A 110 13.30 -2.50 -17.45
N SER A 111 14.28 -2.21 -16.61
CA SER A 111 15.26 -3.15 -16.12
C SER A 111 14.66 -4.12 -15.08
N ALA A 112 15.34 -5.25 -14.86
CA ALA A 112 14.98 -6.19 -13.81
C ALA A 112 15.01 -5.53 -12.41
N GLU A 113 15.93 -4.60 -12.19
CA GLU A 113 16.06 -3.81 -10.98
C GLU A 113 14.84 -2.92 -10.73
N GLU A 114 14.37 -2.20 -11.76
CA GLU A 114 13.20 -1.33 -11.65
C GLU A 114 11.93 -2.14 -11.38
N VAL A 115 11.76 -3.28 -12.06
CA VAL A 115 10.60 -4.16 -11.84
C VAL A 115 10.63 -4.75 -10.43
N TYR A 116 11.79 -5.21 -9.96
CA TYR A 116 11.95 -5.73 -8.61
C TYR A 116 11.66 -4.65 -7.56
N SER A 117 12.27 -3.47 -7.70
CA SER A 117 12.14 -2.37 -6.75
C SER A 117 10.69 -1.90 -6.65
N SER A 118 9.99 -1.81 -7.78
CA SER A 118 8.56 -1.52 -7.85
C SER A 118 7.72 -2.59 -7.13
N MET A 119 7.96 -3.86 -7.46
CA MET A 119 7.25 -4.99 -6.84
C MET A 119 7.42 -5.04 -5.32
N VAL A 120 8.65 -4.90 -4.84
CA VAL A 120 8.94 -4.97 -3.40
C VAL A 120 8.38 -3.73 -2.69
N SER A 121 8.42 -2.54 -3.30
CA SER A 121 7.81 -1.33 -2.76
C SER A 121 6.29 -1.48 -2.57
N ASP A 122 5.62 -2.01 -3.60
CA ASP A 122 4.17 -2.24 -3.58
C ASP A 122 3.77 -3.29 -2.52
N LEU A 123 4.45 -4.43 -2.51
CA LEU A 123 4.13 -5.53 -1.59
C LEU A 123 4.33 -5.14 -0.12
N ARG A 124 5.36 -4.35 0.19
CA ARG A 124 5.76 -4.11 1.58
C ARG A 124 5.21 -2.84 2.19
N GLN A 125 5.02 -1.79 1.40
CA GLN A 125 4.62 -0.49 1.92
C GLN A 125 3.35 0.03 1.25
N THR A 126 3.37 0.19 -0.08
CA THR A 126 2.30 0.92 -0.77
C THR A 126 0.94 0.25 -0.65
N CYS A 127 0.84 -1.04 -0.96
CA CYS A 127 -0.44 -1.76 -0.92
C CYS A 127 -0.97 -1.98 0.52
N PRO A 128 -0.14 -2.39 1.51
CA PRO A 128 -0.59 -2.49 2.89
C PRO A 128 -1.12 -1.16 3.45
N ILE A 129 -0.42 -0.05 3.22
CA ILE A 129 -0.82 1.27 3.71
C ILE A 129 -2.08 1.77 3.01
N ASP A 130 -2.19 1.61 1.68
CA ASP A 130 -3.40 1.95 0.95
C ASP A 130 -4.62 1.17 1.44
N ARG A 131 -4.47 -0.15 1.67
CA ARG A 131 -5.55 -1.00 2.20
C ARG A 131 -5.96 -0.59 3.62
N MET A 132 -4.99 -0.30 4.48
CA MET A 132 -5.24 0.18 5.85
C MET A 132 -6.01 1.50 5.81
N CYS A 133 -5.54 2.49 5.03
CA CYS A 133 -6.17 3.79 4.90
C CYS A 133 -7.61 3.68 4.36
N ARG A 134 -7.85 2.87 3.34
CA ARG A 134 -9.20 2.62 2.80
C ARG A 134 -10.13 1.99 3.83
N THR A 135 -9.62 1.04 4.61
CA THR A 135 -10.41 0.38 5.67
C THR A 135 -10.80 1.39 6.75
N LEU A 136 -9.86 2.23 7.19
CA LEU A 136 -10.11 3.25 8.21
C LEU A 136 -11.02 4.37 7.72
N ALA A 137 -10.84 4.83 6.48
CA ALA A 137 -11.71 5.84 5.87
C ALA A 137 -13.17 5.35 5.73
N ASN A 138 -13.38 4.04 5.58
CA ASN A 138 -14.73 3.46 5.54
C ASN A 138 -15.31 3.21 6.94
N ALA A 139 -14.47 3.05 7.96
CA ALA A 139 -14.89 2.73 9.33
C ALA A 139 -15.03 3.97 10.23
N THR A 140 -14.50 5.11 9.81
CA THR A 140 -14.43 6.33 10.64
C THR A 140 -14.89 7.56 9.86
N THR A 141 -15.41 8.55 10.58
CA THR A 141 -15.73 9.89 10.05
C THR A 141 -14.56 10.86 10.18
N SER A 142 -13.43 10.41 10.73
CA SER A 142 -12.23 11.21 10.98
C SER A 142 -11.49 11.53 9.67
N ALA A 143 -10.79 12.67 9.65
CA ALA A 143 -10.04 13.10 8.47
C ALA A 143 -8.79 12.22 8.26
N LEU A 144 -8.69 11.62 7.08
CA LEU A 144 -7.54 10.83 6.65
C LEU A 144 -6.94 11.43 5.38
N TYR A 145 -5.65 11.73 5.43
CA TYR A 145 -4.87 12.22 4.30
C TYR A 145 -3.79 11.19 3.94
N ARG A 146 -3.67 10.91 2.65
CA ARG A 146 -2.61 10.05 2.12
C ARG A 146 -1.74 10.83 1.15
N TYR A 147 -0.43 10.69 1.28
CA TYR A 147 0.54 11.27 0.36
C TYR A 147 1.54 10.22 -0.13
N VAL A 148 2.14 10.49 -1.29
CA VAL A 148 3.23 9.69 -1.86
C VAL A 148 4.40 10.64 -2.12
N VAL A 149 5.55 10.34 -1.53
CA VAL A 149 6.79 11.09 -1.77
C VAL A 149 7.42 10.58 -3.05
N THR A 150 7.56 11.48 -4.03
CA THR A 150 8.20 11.23 -5.32
C THR A 150 9.54 11.94 -5.47
N ALA A 151 9.98 12.67 -4.42
CA ALA A 151 11.24 13.38 -4.42
C ALA A 151 12.42 12.40 -4.25
N THR A 152 13.37 12.44 -5.19
CA THR A 152 14.64 11.71 -5.10
C THR A 152 15.72 12.63 -4.53
N PRO A 153 16.45 12.23 -3.48
CA PRO A 153 17.60 12.99 -2.97
C PRO A 153 18.68 13.18 -4.04
N SER A 154 19.35 14.34 -4.04
CA SER A 154 20.50 14.58 -4.93
C SER A 154 21.76 13.80 -4.54
N THR A 155 21.78 13.25 -3.33
CA THR A 155 22.89 12.45 -2.78
C THR A 155 22.34 11.23 -2.05
N PRO A 156 23.05 10.08 -2.06
CA PRO A 156 22.64 8.90 -1.33
C PRO A 156 22.39 9.16 0.15
N VAL A 157 21.34 8.54 0.70
CA VAL A 157 21.01 8.66 2.13
C VAL A 157 21.91 7.72 2.94
N SER A 158 22.64 8.27 3.90
CA SER A 158 23.38 7.48 4.88
C SER A 158 22.53 7.24 6.12
N PHE A 159 22.26 5.98 6.45
CA PHE A 159 21.64 5.62 7.72
C PHE A 159 22.73 5.45 8.78
N ILE A 160 22.67 6.26 9.84
CA ILE A 160 23.51 6.05 11.03
C ILE A 160 22.81 4.99 11.86
N PHE A 161 23.26 3.74 11.74
CA PHE A 161 22.89 2.69 12.69
C PHE A 161 23.96 2.71 13.79
N GLU A 162 23.62 3.23 14.98
CA GLU A 162 24.44 3.00 16.17
C GLU A 162 24.42 1.49 16.46
N THR A 163 25.58 0.85 16.31
CA THR A 163 25.82 -0.57 16.63
C THR A 163 26.26 -0.73 18.07
#